data_AF-A0AB38YID4-F1
#
_entry.id   AF-A0AB38YID4-F1
#
_cell.length_a   1.000
_cell.length_b   1.000
_cell.length_c   1.000
_cell.angle_alpha   90.00
_cell.angle_beta   90.00
_cell.angle_gamma   90.00
#
_symmetry.space_group_name_H-M   'P 1'
#
loop_
_entity.id
_entity.type
_entity.pdbx_description
1 polymer ?
#
loop_
_entity_poly.entity_id
_entity_poly.type
_entity_poly.pdbx_seq_one_letter_code
_entity_poly.pdbx_strand_id
1 'polypeptide(L)'
;MEESLLDISIILSGASLQGFTKQLDLVTQISPPMLFKPSLQAVPIDQWHLALWIEIVFLVDQAEFEARTVVCLADNGLEQMLSHLDQLLEG
;
A
#
# COMPACT_ATOMS: atom_id res chain seq x y z
N MET A 1 -2.67 20.33 -9.28
CA MET A 1 -2.81 19.80 -7.90
C MET A 1 -3.02 18.29 -7.94
N GLU A 2 -4.03 17.79 -8.65
CA GLU A 2 -4.25 16.35 -8.83
C GLU A 2 -3.05 15.65 -9.49
N GLU A 3 -2.46 16.24 -10.54
CA GLU A 3 -1.25 15.71 -11.18
C GLU A 3 -0.08 15.61 -10.19
N SER A 4 0.18 16.67 -9.41
CA SER A 4 1.22 16.67 -8.37
C SER A 4 0.97 15.61 -7.29
N LEU A 5 -0.29 15.33 -6.96
CA LEU A 5 -0.66 14.27 -6.01
C LEU A 5 -0.38 12.87 -6.58
N LEU A 6 -0.63 12.67 -7.89
CA LEU A 6 -0.31 11.43 -8.58
C LEU A 6 1.21 11.23 -8.68
N ASP A 7 1.96 12.29 -8.98
CA ASP A 7 3.43 12.24 -9.02
C ASP A 7 4.02 11.82 -7.66
N ILE A 8 3.52 12.41 -6.57
CA ILE A 8 3.89 12.03 -5.20
C ILE A 8 3.51 10.57 -4.92
N SER A 9 2.31 10.14 -5.37
CA SER A 9 1.84 8.77 -5.18
C SER A 9 2.69 7.75 -5.94
N ILE A 10 3.20 8.09 -7.14
CA ILE A 10 4.12 7.24 -7.90
C ILE A 10 5.42 7.03 -7.12
N ILE A 11 5.98 8.11 -6.57
CA ILE A 11 7.21 8.03 -5.78
C ILE A 11 6.99 7.21 -4.51
N LEU A 12 5.93 7.50 -3.74
CA LEU A 12 5.61 6.81 -2.49
C LEU A 12 5.32 5.32 -2.71
N SER A 13 4.52 4.98 -3.71
CA SER A 13 4.20 3.58 -4.03
C SER A 13 5.44 2.82 -4.49
N GLY A 14 6.27 3.41 -5.34
CA GLY A 14 7.52 2.80 -5.77
C GLY A 14 8.46 2.51 -4.60
N ALA A 15 8.72 3.51 -3.75
CA ALA A 15 9.64 3.36 -2.62
C ALA A 15 9.11 2.38 -1.55
N SER A 16 7.83 2.49 -1.17
CA SER A 16 7.23 1.65 -0.13
C SER A 16 7.06 0.19 -0.59
N LEU A 17 6.53 -0.02 -1.80
CA LEU A 17 6.27 -1.37 -2.30
C LEU A 17 7.57 -2.07 -2.69
N GLN A 18 8.58 -1.40 -3.26
CA GLN A 18 9.87 -2.04 -3.51
C GLN A 18 10.55 -2.51 -2.23
N GLY A 19 10.48 -1.71 -1.15
CA GLY A 19 11.01 -2.10 0.15
C GLY A 19 10.28 -3.33 0.70
N PHE A 20 8.95 -3.31 0.66
CA PHE A 20 8.11 -4.41 1.13
C PHE A 20 8.35 -5.71 0.34
N THR A 21 8.32 -5.65 -0.99
CA THR A 21 8.40 -6.85 -1.83
C THR A 21 9.78 -7.46 -1.83
N LYS A 22 10.83 -6.64 -1.72
CA LYS A 22 12.21 -7.11 -1.54
C LYS A 22 12.41 -7.84 -0.21
N GLN A 23 11.80 -7.37 0.87
CA GLN A 23 11.89 -8.04 2.18
C GLN A 23 11.20 -9.39 2.20
N LEU A 24 10.17 -9.58 1.37
CA LEU A 24 9.35 -10.78 1.33
C LEU A 24 9.63 -11.70 0.14
N ASP A 25 10.66 -11.40 -0.66
CA ASP A 25 10.98 -12.11 -1.91
C ASP A 25 9.76 -12.33 -2.83
N LEU A 26 8.86 -11.34 -2.87
CA LEU A 26 7.62 -11.40 -3.64
C LEU A 26 7.81 -10.76 -5.02
N VAL A 27 7.37 -11.48 -6.06
CA VAL A 27 7.22 -10.90 -7.40
C VAL A 27 5.91 -10.14 -7.47
N THR A 28 5.99 -8.81 -7.60
CA THR A 28 4.79 -7.96 -7.67
C THR A 28 4.65 -7.26 -9.01
N GLN A 29 3.41 -7.21 -9.50
CA GLN A 29 3.00 -6.32 -10.58
C GLN A 29 2.20 -5.17 -9.98
N ILE A 30 2.68 -3.94 -10.18
CA ILE A 30 2.07 -2.73 -9.62
C ILE A 30 1.46 -1.94 -10.78
N SER A 31 0.15 -1.72 -10.71
CA SER A 31 -0.51 -0.75 -11.59
C SER A 31 -0.23 0.68 -11.12
N PRO A 32 -0.22 1.67 -12.02
CA PRO A 32 -0.02 3.06 -11.63
C PRO A 32 -1.03 3.52 -10.57
N PRO A 33 -0.63 4.36 -9.59
CA PRO A 33 -1.57 4.98 -8.68
C PRO A 33 -2.62 5.77 -9.45
N MET A 34 -3.87 5.68 -9.00
CA MET A 34 -4.99 6.45 -9.55
C MET A 34 -5.73 7.14 -8.42
N LEU A 35 -6.38 8.26 -8.71
CA LEU A 35 -7.30 8.90 -7.77
C LEU A 35 -8.44 7.94 -7.45
N PHE A 36 -8.71 7.76 -6.15
CA PHE A 36 -9.79 6.89 -5.71
C PHE A 36 -11.14 7.44 -6.18
N LYS A 37 -11.88 6.62 -6.92
CA LYS A 37 -13.26 6.86 -7.31
C LYS A 37 -14.07 5.63 -6.90
N PRO A 38 -15.04 5.75 -5.98
CA PRO A 38 -15.81 4.59 -5.51
C PRO A 38 -16.46 3.77 -6.63
N SER A 39 -16.84 4.44 -7.73
CA SER A 39 -17.44 3.80 -8.91
C SER A 39 -16.47 2.98 -9.77
N LEU A 40 -15.16 3.11 -9.58
CA LEU A 40 -14.12 2.42 -10.38
C LEU A 40 -13.40 1.33 -9.58
N GLN A 41 -13.98 0.89 -8.47
CA GLN A 41 -13.34 -0.07 -7.58
C GLN A 41 -13.22 -1.45 -8.24
N ALA A 42 -11.99 -1.93 -8.41
CA ALA A 42 -11.72 -3.21 -9.09
C ALA A 42 -12.16 -4.43 -8.27
N VAL A 43 -12.10 -4.33 -6.94
CA VAL A 43 -12.51 -5.39 -6.00
C VAL A 43 -13.63 -4.85 -5.14
N PRO A 44 -14.82 -5.47 -5.13
CA PRO A 44 -15.93 -5.08 -4.26
C PRO A 44 -15.51 -4.96 -2.79
N ILE A 45 -16.02 -3.93 -2.08
CA ILE A 45 -15.66 -3.65 -0.67
C ILE A 45 -15.92 -4.85 0.24
N ASP A 46 -16.97 -5.62 -0.04
CA ASP A 46 -17.37 -6.82 0.72
C ASP A 46 -16.40 -8.01 0.58
N GLN A 47 -15.42 -7.93 -0.33
CA GLN A 47 -14.35 -8.92 -0.46
C GLN A 47 -13.08 -8.54 0.29
N TRP A 48 -13.05 -7.38 0.95
CA TRP A 48 -11.94 -6.96 1.79
C TRP A 48 -12.16 -7.46 3.21
N HIS A 49 -11.36 -8.43 3.62
CA HIS A 49 -11.50 -9.05 4.95
C HIS A 49 -10.62 -8.38 6.00
N LEU A 50 -9.47 -7.83 5.59
CA LEU A 50 -8.56 -7.09 6.45
C LEU A 50 -8.06 -5.81 5.78
N ALA A 51 -7.81 -4.80 6.60
CA ALA A 51 -7.23 -3.53 6.17
C ALA A 51 -6.07 -3.16 7.10
N LEU A 52 -4.92 -2.85 6.51
CA LEU A 52 -3.80 -2.24 7.23
C LEU A 52 -3.98 -0.73 7.23
N TRP A 53 -3.90 -0.13 8.41
CA TRP A 53 -3.97 1.31 8.60
C TRP A 53 -2.60 1.83 9.02
N ILE A 54 -2.01 2.70 8.19
CA ILE A 54 -0.69 3.27 8.43
C ILE A 54 -0.84 4.80 8.47
N GLU A 55 -0.39 5.39 9.57
CA GLU A 55 -0.30 6.83 9.73
C GLU A 55 1.10 7.31 9.36
N ILE A 56 1.16 8.38 8.57
CA ILE A 56 2.40 8.94 8.04
C ILE A 56 2.41 10.43 8.36
N VAL A 57 3.50 10.90 8.96
CA VAL A 57 3.75 12.32 9.20
C VAL A 57 4.85 12.78 8.26
N PHE A 58 4.53 13.75 7.41
CA PHE A 58 5.49 14.38 6.52
C PHE A 58 5.98 15.69 7.13
N LEU A 59 7.29 15.76 7.37
CA LEU A 59 7.97 16.96 7.85
C LEU A 59 8.67 17.63 6.66
N VAL A 60 8.27 18.86 6.32
CA VAL A 60 8.81 19.63 5.20
C VAL A 60 9.16 21.04 5.68
N ASP A 61 10.44 21.28 5.94
CA ASP A 61 10.96 22.57 6.46
C ASP A 61 10.15 23.11 7.66
N GLN A 62 9.40 24.20 7.47
CA GLN A 62 8.55 24.82 8.50
C GLN A 62 7.09 24.35 8.45
N ALA A 63 6.80 23.31 7.67
CA ALA A 63 5.47 22.73 7.51
C ALA A 63 5.46 21.26 7.89
N GLU A 64 4.31 20.82 8.38
CA GLU A 64 4.01 19.43 8.67
C GLU A 64 2.64 19.12 8.06
N PHE A 65 2.52 17.93 7.46
CA PHE A 65 1.22 17.42 7.07
C PHE A 65 1.13 15.92 7.34
N GLU A 66 -0.05 15.50 7.76
CA GLU A 66 -0.36 14.10 8.00
C GLU A 66 -0.96 13.47 6.75
N ALA A 67 -0.63 12.20 6.53
CA ALA A 67 -1.28 11.34 5.56
C ALA A 67 -1.58 9.99 6.17
N ARG A 68 -2.51 9.29 5.52
CA ARG A 68 -2.89 7.93 5.89
C ARG A 68 -2.81 7.05 4.66
N THR A 69 -2.25 5.86 4.83
CA THR A 69 -2.30 4.80 3.82
C THR A 69 -3.13 3.66 4.36
N VAL A 70 -4.13 3.26 3.58
CA VAL A 70 -4.96 2.09 3.87
C VAL A 70 -4.67 1.05 2.81
N VAL A 71 -4.25 -0.14 3.24
CA VAL A 71 -4.02 -1.29 2.34
C VAL A 71 -5.11 -2.31 2.62
N CYS A 72 -6.03 -2.46 1.68
CA CYS A 72 -7.11 -3.45 1.77
C CYS A 72 -6.67 -4.77 1.14
N LEU A 73 -6.86 -5.88 1.85
CA LEU A 73 -6.38 -7.19 1.48
C LEU A 73 -7.59 -8.11 1.28
N ALA A 74 -7.66 -8.73 0.10
CA ALA A 74 -8.64 -9.76 -0.20
C ALA A 74 -8.10 -11.13 0.27
N ASP A 75 -8.98 -11.98 0.78
CA ASP A 75 -8.63 -13.21 1.52
C ASP A 75 -7.78 -14.20 0.72
N ASN A 76 -7.93 -14.21 -0.60
CA ASN A 76 -7.40 -15.26 -1.48
C ASN A 76 -5.85 -15.32 -1.57
N GLY A 77 -5.11 -14.35 -1.05
CA GLY A 77 -3.63 -14.40 -0.98
C GLY A 77 -3.04 -14.01 0.38
N LEU A 78 -3.88 -13.60 1.34
CA LEU A 78 -3.42 -13.00 2.57
C LEU A 78 -2.81 -14.03 3.53
N GLU A 79 -3.47 -15.18 3.72
CA GLU A 79 -2.96 -16.25 4.58
C GLU A 79 -1.58 -16.75 4.11
N GLN A 80 -1.37 -16.82 2.79
CA GLN A 80 -0.10 -17.23 2.21
C GLN A 80 1.00 -16.19 2.45
N MET A 81 0.68 -14.90 2.35
CA MET A 81 1.61 -13.81 2.66
C MET A 81 1.98 -13.79 4.16
N LEU A 82 1.00 -13.97 5.04
CA LEU A 82 1.22 -14.04 6.50
C LEU A 82 2.07 -15.26 6.88
N SER A 83 1.79 -16.44 6.30
CA SER A 83 2.60 -17.63 6.54
C SER A 83 4.05 -17.46 6.08
N HIS A 84 4.28 -16.72 4.98
CA HIS A 84 5.63 -16.42 4.51
C HIS A 84 6.36 -15.43 5.42
N LEU A 85 5.64 -14.42 5.93
CA LEU A 85 6.15 -13.47 6.92
C LEU A 85 6.58 -14.16 8.22
N ASP A 86 5.77 -15.08 8.74
CA ASP A 86 6.08 -15.82 9.97
C ASP A 86 7.39 -16.62 9.81
N GLN A 87 7.59 -17.27 8.66
CA GLN A 87 8.83 -18.00 8.35
C GLN A 87 10.07 -17.09 8.29
N LEU A 88 9.91 -15.83 7.86
CA LEU A 88 11.01 -14.85 7.80
C LEU A 88 11.35 -14.27 9.18
N LEU A 89 10.37 -14.20 10.09
CA LEU A 89 10.53 -13.63 11.44
C LEU A 89 10.98 -14.66 12.49
N GLU A 90 10.73 -15.95 12.26
CA GLU A 90 11.22 -17.04 13.10
C GLU A 90 12.68 -17.45 12.80
N GLY A 91 13.36 -16.72 11.90
CA GLY A 91 14.77 -16.93 11.50
C GLY A 91 15.81 -16.22 12.37
#